data_AF-A0A1B1PXW7-F1
#
_entry.id   AF-A0A1B1PXW7-F1
#
_cell.length_a   1.000
_cell.length_b   1.000
_cell.length_c   1.000
_cell.angle_alpha   90.00
_cell.angle_beta   90.00
_cell.angle_gamma   90.00
#
_symmetry.space_group_name_H-M   'P 1'
#
loop_
_entity.id
_entity.type
_entity.pdbx_description
1 polymer ?
#
loop_
_entity_poly.entity_id
_entity_poly.type
_entity_poly.pdbx_seq_one_letter_code
_entity_poly.pdbx_strand_id
1 'polypeptide(L)'
;MTSVFYSEEEVIAAVARLDRTRLSRFLRAEVIAPAETEGRAVYRQVDVARMELLCDLCDDFDLNDDALGLVMHLVDQLHGTRNDLRALMQALGDEPAEVKSRVQGRLAR
;
A
#
# COMPACT_ATOMS: atom_id res chain seq x y z
N MET A 1 11.75 7.98 -12.80
CA MET A 1 11.92 6.74 -12.03
C MET A 1 11.41 5.60 -12.89
N THR A 2 12.29 4.70 -13.31
CA THR A 2 11.91 3.51 -14.08
C THR A 2 11.05 2.64 -13.16
N SER A 3 9.75 2.49 -13.46
CA SER A 3 8.89 1.59 -12.68
C SER A 3 9.42 0.17 -12.90
N VAL A 4 10.04 -0.41 -11.86
CA VAL A 4 10.42 -1.83 -11.89
C VAL A 4 9.13 -2.62 -11.82
N PHE A 5 8.88 -3.38 -12.88
CA PHE A 5 7.75 -4.30 -12.99
C PHE A 5 8.25 -5.72 -12.72
N TYR A 6 7.44 -6.47 -11.99
CA TYR A 6 7.67 -7.87 -11.63
C TYR A 6 6.62 -8.73 -12.32
N SER A 7 7.05 -9.86 -12.84
CA SER A 7 6.17 -10.94 -13.30
C SER A 7 5.56 -11.70 -12.11
N GLU A 8 4.57 -12.57 -12.40
CA GLU A 8 3.99 -13.46 -11.40
C GLU A 8 5.06 -14.33 -10.70
N GLU A 9 6.00 -14.89 -11.47
CA GLU A 9 7.06 -15.74 -10.91
C GLU A 9 7.98 -14.95 -9.97
N GLU A 10 8.29 -13.70 -10.33
CA GLU A 10 9.15 -12.84 -9.52
C GLU A 10 8.46 -12.40 -8.22
N VAL A 11 7.16 -12.10 -8.22
CA VAL A 11 6.46 -11.73 -6.97
C VAL A 11 6.28 -12.94 -6.04
N ILE A 12 6.01 -14.13 -6.59
CA ILE A 12 5.96 -15.38 -5.80
C ILE A 12 7.34 -15.69 -5.21
N ALA A 13 8.42 -15.46 -5.95
CA ALA A 13 9.77 -15.64 -5.45
C ALA A 13 10.16 -14.58 -4.40
N ALA A 14 9.69 -13.34 -4.55
CA ALA A 14 9.99 -12.25 -3.63
C ALA A 14 9.24 -12.37 -2.30
N VAL A 15 8.00 -12.85 -2.32
CA VAL A 15 7.15 -12.96 -1.13
C VAL A 15 7.11 -14.40 -0.66
N ALA A 16 7.93 -14.73 0.35
CA ALA A 16 8.16 -16.11 0.81
C ALA A 16 6.88 -16.91 1.17
N ARG A 17 5.79 -16.24 1.55
CA ARG A 17 4.50 -16.85 1.94
C ARG A 17 3.44 -16.77 0.85
N LEU A 18 3.79 -16.26 -0.33
CA LEU A 18 2.90 -16.16 -1.47
C LEU A 18 3.07 -17.41 -2.34
N ASP A 19 1.95 -18.06 -2.65
CA ASP A 19 1.88 -19.07 -3.69
C ASP A 19 0.86 -18.65 -4.75
N ARG A 20 0.74 -19.42 -5.85
CA ARG A 20 -0.22 -19.13 -6.92
C ARG A 20 -1.67 -19.11 -6.43
N THR A 21 -2.01 -19.93 -5.44
CA THR A 21 -3.38 -20.02 -4.89
C THR A 21 -3.73 -18.75 -4.11
N ARG A 22 -2.82 -18.28 -3.24
CA ARG A 22 -2.94 -17.02 -2.50
C ARG A 22 -2.95 -15.83 -3.44
N LEU A 23 -2.08 -15.80 -4.44
CA LEU A 23 -2.09 -14.73 -5.43
C LEU A 23 -3.42 -14.70 -6.19
N SER A 24 -3.89 -15.84 -6.69
CA SER A 24 -5.21 -15.93 -7.35
C SER A 24 -6.35 -15.47 -6.44
N ARG A 25 -6.28 -15.81 -5.15
CA ARG A 25 -7.23 -15.33 -4.14
C ARG A 25 -7.19 -13.80 -4.01
N PHE A 26 -6.01 -13.20 -3.91
CA PHE A 26 -5.86 -11.74 -3.80
C PHE A 26 -6.34 -11.00 -5.05
N LEU A 27 -6.14 -11.58 -6.23
CA LEU A 27 -6.68 -11.05 -7.48
C LEU A 27 -8.22 -11.13 -7.52
N ARG A 28 -8.81 -12.27 -7.10
CA ARG A 28 -10.27 -12.44 -7.04
C ARG A 28 -10.94 -11.53 -6.02
N ALA A 29 -10.28 -11.25 -4.90
CA ALA A 29 -10.75 -10.32 -3.88
C ALA A 29 -10.51 -8.85 -4.26
N GLU A 30 -9.96 -8.57 -5.45
CA GLU A 30 -9.66 -7.22 -5.96
C GLU A 30 -8.73 -6.39 -5.05
N VAL A 31 -8.03 -7.03 -4.11
CA VAL A 31 -7.05 -6.37 -3.23
C VAL A 31 -5.69 -6.19 -3.89
N ILE A 32 -5.43 -6.92 -4.97
CA ILE A 32 -4.31 -6.72 -5.88
C ILE A 32 -4.88 -6.57 -7.28
N ALA A 33 -4.47 -5.49 -7.96
CA ALA A 33 -4.79 -5.26 -9.37
C ALA A 33 -3.47 -5.09 -10.14
N PRO A 34 -3.02 -6.12 -10.90
CA PRO A 34 -1.83 -6.00 -11.72
C PRO A 34 -2.06 -4.98 -12.83
N ALA A 35 -0.98 -4.33 -13.24
CA ALA A 35 -0.98 -3.64 -14.53
C ALA A 35 -0.83 -4.66 -15.66
N GLU A 36 -1.22 -4.29 -16.87
CA GLU A 36 -0.99 -5.11 -18.05
C GLU A 36 0.09 -4.48 -18.92
N THR A 37 1.08 -5.29 -19.34
CA THR A 37 2.07 -4.90 -20.34
C THR A 37 2.21 -6.02 -21.35
N GLU A 38 2.09 -5.70 -22.63
CA GLU A 38 2.21 -6.68 -23.73
C GLU A 38 1.34 -7.94 -23.54
N GLY A 39 0.15 -7.79 -22.95
CA GLY A 39 -0.77 -8.89 -22.68
C GLY A 39 -0.38 -9.79 -21.50
N ARG A 40 0.58 -9.37 -20.66
CA ARG A 40 0.99 -10.06 -19.43
C ARG A 40 0.71 -9.21 -18.20
N ALA A 41 0.24 -9.87 -17.15
CA ALA A 41 0.11 -9.24 -15.84
C ALA A 41 1.49 -8.90 -15.28
N VAL A 42 1.65 -7.65 -14.84
CA VAL A 42 2.85 -7.15 -14.18
C VAL A 42 2.49 -6.40 -12.90
N TYR A 43 3.35 -6.57 -11.91
CA TYR A 43 3.20 -6.04 -10.58
C TYR A 43 4.25 -4.98 -10.33
N ARG A 44 3.92 -3.94 -9.57
CA ARG A 44 4.88 -2.91 -9.17
C ARG A 44 5.50 -3.31 -7.83
N GLN A 45 6.61 -2.66 -7.48
CA GLN A 45 7.22 -2.84 -6.15
C GLN A 45 6.25 -2.59 -4.99
N VAL A 46 5.32 -1.64 -5.13
CA VAL A 46 4.28 -1.38 -4.11
C VAL A 46 3.31 -2.57 -3.96
N ASP A 47 3.07 -3.31 -5.04
CA ASP A 47 2.20 -4.49 -5.02
C ASP A 47 2.89 -5.65 -4.27
N VAL A 48 4.23 -5.78 -4.34
CA VAL A 48 5.00 -6.76 -3.55
C VAL A 48 4.84 -6.50 -2.04
N ALA A 49 5.07 -5.26 -1.59
CA ALA A 49 4.89 -4.90 -0.18
C ALA A 49 3.44 -5.11 0.29
N ARG A 50 2.46 -4.86 -0.59
CA ARG A 50 1.05 -5.13 -0.32
C ARG A 50 0.78 -6.63 -0.18
N MET A 51 1.36 -7.47 -1.04
CA MET A 51 1.24 -8.93 -0.96
C MET A 51 1.84 -9.50 0.33
N GLU A 52 2.95 -8.95 0.81
CA GLU A 52 3.53 -9.32 2.12
C GLU A 52 2.54 -9.06 3.25
N LEU A 53 1.98 -7.84 3.31
CA LEU A 53 0.98 -7.47 4.31
C LEU A 53 -0.28 -8.34 4.22
N LEU A 54 -0.76 -8.64 3.02
CA LEU A 54 -1.90 -9.52 2.82
C LEU A 54 -1.63 -10.94 3.35
N CYS A 55 -0.40 -11.44 3.19
CA CYS A 55 -0.01 -12.73 3.77
C CYS A 55 -0.02 -12.68 5.30
N ASP A 56 0.55 -11.63 5.92
CA ASP A 56 0.48 -11.43 7.38
C ASP A 56 -0.95 -11.43 7.89
N LEU A 57 -1.82 -10.66 7.25
CA LEU A 57 -3.23 -10.54 7.65
C LEU A 57 -3.98 -11.86 7.51
N CYS A 58 -3.71 -12.64 6.46
CA CYS A 58 -4.35 -13.94 6.28
C CYS A 58 -3.88 -14.97 7.32
N ASP A 59 -2.59 -14.96 7.65
CA ASP A 59 -2.00 -15.92 8.60
C ASP A 59 -2.47 -15.64 10.04
N ASP A 60 -2.62 -14.36 10.40
CA ASP A 60 -2.91 -13.96 11.78
C ASP A 60 -4.41 -13.86 12.11
N PHE A 61 -5.28 -13.60 11.10
CA PHE A 61 -6.67 -13.19 11.35
C PHE A 61 -7.75 -14.02 10.65
N ASP A 62 -7.40 -15.09 9.92
CA ASP A 62 -8.34 -15.97 9.19
C ASP A 62 -9.43 -15.20 8.43
N LEU A 63 -9.02 -14.13 7.75
CA LEU A 63 -9.93 -13.25 7.02
C LEU A 63 -10.50 -13.99 5.81
N ASN A 64 -11.80 -13.83 5.54
CA ASN A 64 -12.38 -14.20 4.25
C ASN A 64 -12.11 -13.10 3.20
N ASP A 65 -12.51 -13.34 1.95
CA ASP A 65 -12.22 -12.42 0.83
C ASP A 65 -12.85 -11.02 1.03
N ASP A 66 -14.08 -10.95 1.56
CA ASP A 66 -14.76 -9.67 1.85
C ASP A 66 -14.07 -8.89 2.98
N ALA A 67 -13.68 -9.58 4.05
CA ALA A 67 -12.99 -8.98 5.19
C ALA A 67 -11.59 -8.49 4.79
N LEU A 68 -10.91 -9.24 3.91
CA LEU A 68 -9.62 -8.84 3.36
C LEU A 68 -9.74 -7.54 2.55
N GLY A 69 -10.78 -7.44 1.70
CA GLY A 69 -11.10 -6.21 0.96
C GLY A 69 -11.36 -5.02 1.88
N LEU A 70 -12.16 -5.21 2.92
CA LEU A 70 -12.44 -4.15 3.90
C LEU A 70 -11.18 -3.69 4.65
N VAL A 71 -10.37 -4.62 5.14
CA VAL A 71 -9.12 -4.31 5.86
C VAL A 71 -8.17 -3.55 4.94
N MET A 72 -8.02 -3.98 3.69
CA MET A 72 -7.19 -3.27 2.72
C MET A 72 -7.68 -1.86 2.43
N HIS A 73 -9.00 -1.67 2.33
CA HIS A 73 -9.58 -0.35 2.18
C HIS A 73 -9.22 0.57 3.37
N LEU A 74 -9.27 0.05 4.60
CA LEU A 74 -8.88 0.80 5.81
C LEU A 74 -7.39 1.11 5.84
N VAL A 75 -6.55 0.15 5.43
CA VAL A 75 -5.09 0.33 5.33
C VAL A 75 -4.77 1.43 4.30
N ASP A 76 -5.40 1.38 3.12
CA ASP A 76 -5.23 2.38 2.07
C ASP A 76 -5.69 3.77 2.55
N GLN A 77 -6.83 3.87 3.25
CA GLN A 77 -7.27 5.13 3.86
C GLN A 77 -6.26 5.69 4.87
N LEU A 78 -5.69 4.83 5.72
CA LEU A 78 -4.68 5.22 6.70
C LEU A 78 -3.40 5.71 6.02
N HIS A 79 -2.97 5.04 4.95
CA HIS A 79 -1.84 5.49 4.14
C HIS A 79 -2.11 6.84 3.45
N GLY A 80 -3.30 7.03 2.89
CA GLY A 80 -3.75 8.31 2.33
C GLY A 80 -3.65 9.43 3.35
N THR A 81 -4.26 9.23 4.52
CA THR A 81 -4.23 10.20 5.64
C THR A 81 -2.80 10.53 6.08
N ARG A 82 -1.93 9.52 6.21
CA ARG A 82 -0.52 9.72 6.58
C ARG A 82 0.24 10.50 5.51
N ASN A 83 -0.06 10.27 4.24
CA ASN A 83 0.57 10.99 3.13
C ASN A 83 0.11 12.45 3.09
N ASP A 84 -1.18 12.72 3.29
CA ASP A 84 -1.72 14.08 3.37
C ASP A 84 -1.07 14.86 4.52
N LEU A 85 -0.94 14.23 5.69
CA LEU A 85 -0.24 14.82 6.83
C LEU A 85 1.24 15.11 6.51
N ARG A 86 1.95 14.19 5.83
CA ARG A 86 3.33 14.43 5.41
C ARG A 86 3.43 15.58 4.42
N ALA A 87 2.54 15.65 3.44
CA ALA A 87 2.51 16.74 2.46
C ALA A 87 2.24 18.08 3.14
N LEU A 88 1.31 18.12 4.09
CA LEU A 88 1.02 19.31 4.89
C LEU A 88 2.23 19.72 5.76
N MET A 89 2.92 18.77 6.38
CA MET A 89 4.15 19.04 7.14
C MET A 89 5.29 19.54 6.25
N GLN A 90 5.43 19.01 5.04
CA GLN A 90 6.41 19.49 4.06
C GLN A 90 6.10 20.93 3.62
N ALA A 91 4.85 21.20 3.22
CA ALA A 91 4.43 22.55 2.85
C ALA A 91 4.64 23.55 3.99
N LEU A 92 4.27 23.20 5.22
CA LEU A 92 4.56 24.02 6.39
C LEU A 92 6.07 24.17 6.64
N GLY A 93 6.87 23.15 6.31
CA GLY A 93 8.32 23.14 6.36
C GLY A 93 8.98 24.15 5.41
N ASP A 94 8.33 24.51 4.31
CA ASP A 94 8.83 25.49 3.34
C ASP A 94 8.42 26.93 3.68
N GLU A 95 7.47 27.12 4.59
CA GLU A 95 7.00 28.43 5.02
C GLU A 95 8.03 29.23 5.86
N PRO A 96 7.92 30.56 5.93
CA PRO A 96 8.72 31.38 6.83
C PRO A 96 8.56 31.00 8.31
N ALA A 97 9.60 31.23 9.10
CA ALA A 97 9.64 30.89 10.53
C ALA A 97 8.47 31.49 11.34
N GLU A 98 8.00 32.68 10.96
CA GLU A 98 6.85 33.33 11.60
C GLU A 98 5.55 32.54 11.42
N VAL A 99 5.30 32.02 10.21
CA VAL A 99 4.11 31.23 9.89
C VAL A 99 4.15 29.90 10.65
N LYS A 100 5.30 29.22 10.67
CA LYS A 100 5.53 27.99 11.43
C LYS A 100 5.24 28.17 12.92
N SER A 101 5.79 29.23 13.53
CA SER A 101 5.58 29.56 14.94
C SER A 101 4.10 29.80 15.26
N ARG A 102 3.41 30.56 14.41
CA ARG A 102 1.96 30.81 14.55
C ARG A 102 1.12 29.54 14.46
N VAL A 103 1.47 28.61 13.57
CA VAL A 103 0.76 27.33 13.43
C VAL A 103 1.06 26.39 14.60
N GLN A 104 2.32 26.28 15.04
CA GLN A 104 2.70 25.47 16.22
C GLN A 104 1.98 25.93 17.48
N GLY A 105 1.85 27.24 17.71
CA GLY A 105 1.12 27.78 18.86
C GLY A 105 -0.39 27.47 18.86
N ARG A 106 -0.98 27.07 17.73
CA ARG A 106 -2.39 26.66 17.62
C ARG A 106 -2.59 25.14 17.69
N LEU A 107 -1.55 24.36 17.39
CA LEU A 107 -1.59 22.89 17.39
C LEU A 107 -1.33 22.28 18.78
N ALA A 108 -0.55 22.94 19.63
CA ALA A 108 -0.35 22.51 21.00
C ALA A 108 -1.67 22.61 21.78
N ARG A 109 -2.34 21.47 21.96
CA ARG A 109 -3.46 21.28 22.89
C ARG A 109 -3.01 20.38 24.03
#